data_AF-A0A0S2S507-F1
#
_entry.id   AF-A0A0S2S507-F1
#
_cell.length_a   1.000
_cell.length_b   1.000
_cell.length_c   1.000
_cell.angle_alpha   90.00
_cell.angle_beta   90.00
_cell.angle_gamma   90.00
#
_symmetry.space_group_name_H-M   'P 1'
#
loop_
_entity.id
_entity.type
_entity.pdbx_description
1 polymer ?
#
loop_
_entity_poly.entity_id
_entity_poly.type
_entity_poly.pdbx_seq_one_letter_code
_entity_poly.pdbx_strand_id
1 'polypeptide(L)' 'MSQRLLVCDLKNLLREKGWEQKKLAELTGIREATISEMVRNKNKMFPRQALEKIINVLDIDDIGKLLRVEYVDADK' A
#
# COMPACT_ATOMS: atom_id res chain seq x y z
N MET A 1 -22.37 -11.35 9.25
CA MET A 1 -22.07 -10.45 8.11
C MET A 1 -20.57 -10.37 8.00
N SER A 2 -19.94 -10.86 6.92
CA SER A 2 -18.50 -10.71 6.74
C SER A 2 -18.16 -9.23 6.50
N GLN A 3 -17.24 -8.69 7.31
CA GLN A 3 -16.76 -7.32 7.16
C GLN A 3 -15.79 -7.27 5.97
N ARG A 4 -15.90 -6.23 5.16
CA ARG A 4 -14.97 -5.95 4.06
C ARG A 4 -14.00 -4.86 4.49
N LEU A 5 -12.70 -5.13 4.37
CA LEU A 5 -11.63 -4.20 4.70
C LEU A 5 -10.83 -3.84 3.45
N LEU A 6 -10.46 -2.58 3.30
CA LEU A 6 -9.54 -2.14 2.25
C LEU A 6 -8.10 -2.34 2.76
N VAL A 7 -7.29 -3.09 2.01
CA VAL A 7 -5.93 -3.47 2.39
C VAL A 7 -4.95 -3.09 1.27
N CYS A 8 -3.84 -2.49 1.67
CA CYS A 8 -2.71 -2.10 0.84
C CYS A 8 -1.67 -3.23 0.78
N ASP A 9 -1.29 -3.64 -0.43
CA ASP A 9 -0.31 -4.71 -0.68
C ASP A 9 1.13 -4.22 -0.88
N LEU A 10 1.40 -2.96 -0.53
CA LEU A 10 2.71 -2.34 -0.73
C LEU A 10 3.87 -3.16 -0.16
N LYS A 11 3.63 -3.90 0.93
CA LYS A 11 4.62 -4.81 1.52
C LYS A 11 5.10 -5.88 0.53
N ASN A 12 4.19 -6.52 -0.18
CA ASN A 12 4.50 -7.59 -1.12
C ASN A 12 5.15 -7.01 -2.39
N LEU A 13 4.62 -5.91 -2.91
CA LEU A 13 5.19 -5.21 -4.06
C LEU A 13 6.65 -4.79 -3.83
N LEU A 14 6.97 -4.27 -2.64
CA LEU A 14 8.35 -3.93 -2.29
C LEU A 14 9.23 -5.17 -2.18
N ARG A 15 8.73 -6.27 -1.60
CA ARG A 15 9.47 -7.53 -1.49
C ARG A 15 9.78 -8.12 -2.87
N GLU A 16 8.82 -8.12 -3.79
CA GLU A 16 8.99 -8.63 -5.16
C GLU A 16 10.06 -7.87 -5.95
N LYS A 17 10.15 -6.55 -5.74
CA LYS A 17 11.20 -5.72 -6.34
C LYS A 17 12.53 -5.74 -5.56
N GLY A 18 12.58 -6.38 -4.39
CA GLY A 18 13.73 -6.34 -3.48
C GLY A 18 14.04 -4.94 -2.93
N TRP A 19 13.02 -4.12 -2.71
CA TRP A 19 13.16 -2.74 -2.27
C TRP A 19 12.85 -2.57 -0.78
N GLU A 20 13.63 -1.71 -0.13
CA GLU A 20 13.32 -1.23 1.22
C GLU A 20 12.32 -0.06 1.17
N GLN A 21 11.64 0.19 2.30
CA GLN A 21 10.68 1.31 2.43
C GLN A 21 11.36 2.67 2.19
N LYS A 22 12.60 2.84 2.68
CA LYS A 22 13.41 4.05 2.48
C LYS A 22 13.62 4.37 1.00
N LYS A 23 13.91 3.36 0.17
CA LYS A 23 14.08 3.55 -1.28
C LYS A 23 12.81 4.09 -1.93
N LEU A 24 11.65 3.54 -1.56
CA LEU A 24 10.38 4.07 -2.07
C LEU A 24 10.12 5.51 -1.59
N ALA A 25 10.48 5.82 -0.34
CA ALA A 25 10.36 7.17 0.21
C ALA A 25 11.16 8.19 -0.60
N GLU A 26 12.41 7.85 -0.93
CA GLU A 26 13.30 8.67 -1.76
C GLU A 26 12.74 8.87 -3.18
N LEU A 27 12.29 7.79 -3.84
CA LEU A 27 11.79 7.85 -5.21
C LEU A 27 10.46 8.62 -5.34
N THR A 28 9.58 8.51 -4.34
CA THR A 28 8.26 9.14 -4.35
C THR A 28 8.25 10.53 -3.69
N GLY A 29 9.25 10.85 -2.88
CA GLY A 29 9.25 11.99 -1.97
C GLY A 29 8.15 11.91 -0.89
N ILE A 30 7.60 10.72 -0.64
CA ILE A 30 6.66 10.48 0.46
C ILE A 30 7.47 10.24 1.73
N ARG A 31 7.02 10.76 2.88
CA ARG A 31 7.69 10.49 4.16
C ARG A 31 7.74 8.99 4.43
N GLU A 32 8.90 8.49 4.85
CA GLU A 32 9.08 7.07 5.15
C GLU A 32 8.05 6.55 6.18
N ALA A 33 7.70 7.36 7.19
CA ALA A 33 6.66 7.03 8.15
C ALA A 33 5.29 6.73 7.49
N THR A 34 4.90 7.50 6.47
CA THR A 34 3.66 7.29 5.73
C THR A 34 3.70 6.00 4.92
N ILE A 35 4.83 5.71 4.25
CA ILE A 35 5.04 4.41 3.58
C ILE A 35 4.95 3.28 4.59
N SER A 36 5.55 3.45 5.76
CA SER A 36 5.55 2.46 6.82
C SER A 36 4.15 2.17 7.37
N GLU A 37 3.30 3.19 7.48
CA GLU A 37 1.89 3.03 7.82
C GLU A 37 1.14 2.24 6.73
N MET A 38 1.36 2.55 5.46
CA MET A 38 0.73 1.85 4.33
C MET A 38 1.16 0.37 4.27
N VAL A 39 2.46 0.09 4.43
CA VAL A 39 3.01 -1.27 4.47
C VAL A 39 2.42 -2.10 5.61
N ARG A 40 2.07 -1.45 6.74
CA ARG A 40 1.48 -2.09 7.92
C ARG A 40 -0.05 -2.02 7.94
N ASN A 41 -0.70 -1.46 6.93
CA ASN A 41 -2.15 -1.23 6.90
C ASN A 41 -2.67 -0.46 8.14
N LYS A 42 -1.88 0.50 8.65
CA LYS A 42 -2.24 1.37 9.78
C LYS A 42 -2.67 2.77 9.34
N ASN A 43 -2.56 3.09 8.06
CA ASN A 43 -2.94 4.39 7.53
C ASN A 43 -4.47 4.58 7.58
N LYS A 44 -4.91 5.78 7.98
CA LYS A 44 -6.35 6.11 8.06
C LYS A 44 -6.95 6.53 6.72
N MET A 45 -6.11 6.94 5.78
CA MET A 45 -6.51 7.42 4.46
C MET A 45 -5.43 7.09 3.44
N PHE A 46 -5.82 7.08 2.16
CA PHE A 46 -4.92 7.01 1.02
C PHE A 46 -5.02 8.31 0.23
N PRO A 47 -4.14 9.29 0.46
CA PRO A 47 -4.14 10.52 -0.33
C PRO A 47 -3.92 10.18 -1.81
N ARG A 48 -4.76 10.72 -2.69
CA ARG A 48 -4.68 10.46 -4.14
C ARG A 48 -3.27 10.69 -4.69
N GLN A 49 -2.64 11.81 -4.33
CA GLN A 49 -1.28 12.14 -4.77
C GLN A 49 -0.23 11.11 -4.31
N ALA A 50 -0.40 10.51 -3.13
CA ALA A 50 0.49 9.47 -2.65
C ALA A 50 0.32 8.17 -3.46
N LEU A 51 -0.92 7.79 -3.76
CA LEU A 51 -1.21 6.66 -4.64
C LEU A 51 -0.62 6.88 -6.04
N GLU A 52 -0.86 8.04 -6.65
CA GLU A 52 -0.34 8.39 -7.99
C GLU A 52 1.19 8.32 -8.05
N LYS A 53 1.89 8.81 -7.02
CA LYS A 53 3.35 8.67 -6.94
C LYS A 53 3.80 7.22 -6.84
N ILE A 54 3.13 6.42 -6.02
CA ILE A 54 3.48 5.02 -5.81
C ILE A 54 3.22 4.20 -7.09
N ILE A 55 2.07 4.36 -7.75
CA ILE A 55 1.76 3.62 -8.97
C ILE A 55 2.71 3.97 -10.10
N ASN A 56 3.12 5.23 -10.24
CA ASN A 56 4.09 5.65 -11.26
C ASN A 56 5.49 5.09 -10.97
N VAL A 57 5.96 5.16 -9.71
CA VAL A 57 7.30 4.68 -9.33
C VAL A 57 7.40 3.14 -9.40
N LEU A 58 6.32 2.44 -9.08
CA LEU A 58 6.29 0.98 -9.09
C LEU A 58 5.86 0.39 -10.44
N ASP A 59 5.46 1.23 -11.40
CA ASP A 59 4.93 0.84 -12.71
C ASP A 59 3.70 -0.08 -12.58
N ILE A 60 2.68 0.44 -11.89
CA ILE A 60 1.42 -0.26 -11.60
C ILE A 60 0.34 0.28 -12.55
N ASP A 61 -0.15 -0.59 -13.42
CA ASP A 61 -1.21 -0.38 -14.40
C ASP A 61 -2.61 -0.78 -13.88
N ASP A 62 -2.67 -1.65 -12.87
CA ASP A 62 -3.90 -2.10 -12.22
C ASP A 62 -3.87 -1.79 -10.72
N ILE A 63 -4.80 -0.95 -10.26
CA ILE A 63 -4.92 -0.58 -8.85
C ILE A 63 -5.16 -1.78 -7.94
N GLY A 64 -5.74 -2.88 -8.46
CA GLY A 64 -5.94 -4.14 -7.75
C GLY A 64 -4.64 -4.80 -7.27
N LYS A 65 -3.49 -4.47 -7.89
CA LYS A 65 -2.16 -4.90 -7.45
C LYS A 65 -1.70 -4.18 -6.18
N LEU A 66 -2.20 -2.96 -5.94
CA LEU A 66 -1.83 -2.15 -4.77
C LEU A 66 -2.90 -2.21 -3.67
N LEU A 67 -4.18 -2.16 -4.03
CA LEU A 67 -5.30 -2.12 -3.09
C LEU A 67 -6.24 -3.29 -3.36
N ARG A 68 -6.58 -4.04 -2.32
CA ARG A 68 -7.54 -5.17 -2.38
C ARG A 68 -8.56 -5.09 -1.27
N VAL A 69 -9.65 -5.85 -1.45
CA VAL A 69 -10.63 -6.09 -0.40
C VAL A 69 -10.28 -7.39 0.31
N GLU A 70 -10.14 -7.35 1.63
CA GLU A 70 -10.09 -8.54 2.48
C GLU A 70 -11.43 -8.76 3.16
N TYR A 71 -11.81 -10.03 3.30
CA TYR A 71 -13.04 -10.46 3.93
C TYR A 71 -12.68 -11.00 5.30
N VAL A 72 -13.19 -10.35 6.34
CA VAL A 72 -13.01 -10.80 7.73
C VAL A 72 -14.35 -11.34 8.19
N ASP A 73 -14.40 -12.63 8.47
CA ASP A 73 -15.58 -13.25 9.06
C ASP A 73 -15.73 -12.79 10.51
N ALA A 74 -16.97 -12.52 10.91
CA ALA A 74 -17.28 -11.94 12.21
C ALA A 74 -17.14 -12.91 13.40
N ASP A 75 -16.63 -14.12 13.17
CA ASP A 75 -16.52 -15.19 14.17
C ASP A 75 -15.09 -15.74 14.24
N LYS A 76 -14.22 -15.01 14.94
CA LYS A 76 -13.14 -15.55 15.78
C LYS A 76 -12.89 -14.63 16.96
#